data_AF-A0A9J6ACP0-F1
#
_entry.id   AF-A0A9J6ACP0-F1
#
_cell.length_a   1.000
_cell.length_b   1.000
_cell.length_c   1.000
_cell.angle_alpha   90.00
_cell.angle_beta   90.00
_cell.angle_gamma   90.00
#
_symmetry.space_group_name_H-M   'P 1'
#
loop_
_entity.id
_entity.type
_entity.pdbx_description
1 polymer ?
#
loop_
_entity_poly.entity_id
_entity_poly.type
_entity_poly.pdbx_seq_one_letter_code
_entity_poly.pdbx_strand_id
1 'polypeptide(L)'
;MWKVGRYIKEHTCDMGTCRDGHFNLDVEMIANVLRVDIEKTPKFPIKDCQTAVLKAYGISISRRKAYLGRKRAFEKVYGTWEGSFAEVHGSFETLQSWNNS
;
A
#
# COMPACT_ATOMS: atom_id res chain seq x y z
N MET A 1 37.77 23.56 20.86
CA MET A 1 36.73 24.61 20.91
C MET A 1 36.12 24.70 19.52
N TRP A 2 34.88 24.23 19.32
CA TRP A 2 34.25 24.21 17.99
C TRP A 2 33.58 25.56 17.71
N LYS A 3 33.88 26.18 16.57
CA LYS A 3 33.20 27.39 16.10
C LYS A 3 32.35 27.03 14.89
N VAL A 4 31.05 27.29 14.99
CA VAL A 4 30.10 27.14 13.88
C VAL A 4 30.22 28.38 12.98
N GLY A 5 30.66 28.20 11.74
CA GLY A 5 30.66 29.25 10.71
C GLY A 5 29.36 29.19 9.90
N ARG A 6 28.66 30.32 9.75
CA ARG A 6 27.47 30.43 8.89
C ARG A 6 27.90 30.58 7.44
N TYR A 7 27.39 29.74 6.54
CA TYR A 7 27.61 29.86 5.10
C TYR A 7 26.72 30.99 4.54
N ILE A 8 27.30 32.13 4.19
CA ILE A 8 26.61 33.35 3.69
C ILE A 8 26.65 33.37 2.16
N LYS A 9 26.33 32.25 1.51
CA LYS A 9 26.09 32.29 0.07
C LYS A 9 24.60 32.51 -0.14
N GLU A 10 24.25 33.52 -0.94
CA GLU A 10 22.88 33.67 -1.42
C GLU A 10 22.49 32.39 -2.13
N HIS A 11 21.58 31.66 -1.50
CA HIS A 11 20.97 30.51 -2.09
C HIS A 11 19.82 31.04 -2.93
N THR A 12 19.96 31.04 -4.25
CA THR A 12 18.81 30.94 -5.14
C THR A 12 18.38 29.48 -5.14
N CYS A 13 17.89 29.00 -4.00
CA CYS A 13 16.95 27.90 -4.03
C CYS A 13 15.70 28.51 -4.65
N ASP A 14 15.62 28.46 -5.97
CA ASP A 14 14.36 28.58 -6.67
C ASP A 14 13.51 27.41 -6.16
N MET A 15 12.78 27.67 -5.06
CA MET A 15 11.62 26.89 -4.66
C MET A 15 10.51 27.23 -5.66
N GLY A 16 10.81 27.06 -6.94
CA GLY A 16 9.90 27.20 -8.06
C GLY A 16 8.80 26.19 -7.85
N THR A 17 7.72 26.67 -7.23
CA THR A 17 6.49 25.94 -7.01
C THR A 17 6.69 24.57 -6.31
N CYS A 18 6.87 24.58 -4.99
CA CYS A 18 6.29 23.53 -4.13
C CYS A 18 4.75 23.61 -4.11
N ARG A 19 4.14 23.83 -5.28
CA ARG A 19 2.73 24.01 -5.46
C ARG A 19 2.31 23.16 -6.63
N ASP A 20 2.39 21.85 -6.42
CA ASP A 20 1.51 20.90 -7.09
C ASP A 20 1.44 19.61 -6.27
N GLY A 21 0.22 19.24 -5.88
CA GLY A 21 -0.10 17.83 -5.79
C GLY A 21 -0.07 17.15 -4.42
N HIS A 22 -0.62 17.75 -3.37
CA HIS A 22 -1.22 16.95 -2.28
C HIS A 22 -2.52 16.24 -2.74
N PHE A 23 -2.57 15.72 -3.98
CA PHE A 23 -3.46 14.64 -4.37
C PHE A 23 -2.95 13.34 -3.75
N ASN A 24 -2.77 13.34 -2.43
CA ASN A 24 -2.46 12.16 -1.68
C ASN A 24 -3.73 11.31 -1.63
N LEU A 25 -4.02 10.64 -2.74
CA LEU A 25 -4.92 9.49 -2.76
C LEU A 25 -4.51 8.58 -1.62
N ASP A 26 -5.43 8.42 -0.68
CA ASP A 26 -5.26 7.55 0.47
C ASP A 26 -5.09 6.11 -0.03
N VAL A 27 -4.23 5.35 0.64
CA VAL A 27 -4.04 3.93 0.38
C VAL A 27 -5.38 3.19 0.47
N GLU A 28 -6.26 3.63 1.36
CA GLU A 28 -7.61 3.08 1.52
C GLU A 28 -8.51 3.33 0.28
N MET A 29 -8.43 4.52 -0.32
CA MET A 29 -9.15 4.85 -1.55
C MET A 29 -8.66 4.04 -2.74
N ILE A 30 -7.33 3.86 -2.85
CA ILE A 30 -6.74 2.99 -3.88
C ILE A 30 -7.20 1.55 -3.66
N ALA A 31 -7.20 1.08 -2.41
CA ALA A 31 -7.60 -0.29 -2.10
C ALA A 31 -9.06 -0.57 -2.47
N ASN A 32 -9.96 0.39 -2.26
CA ASN A 32 -11.37 0.24 -2.62
C ASN A 32 -11.58 0.08 -4.13
N VAL A 33 -10.82 0.82 -4.95
CA VAL A 33 -10.88 0.69 -6.42
C VAL A 33 -10.38 -0.69 -6.86
N LEU A 34 -9.27 -1.15 -6.28
CA LEU A 34 -8.63 -2.41 -6.68
C LEU A 34 -9.33 -3.66 -6.13
N ARG A 35 -10.26 -3.52 -5.18
CA ARG A 35 -10.89 -4.66 -4.47
C ARG A 35 -11.49 -5.68 -5.43
N VAL A 36 -12.30 -5.23 -6.38
CA VAL A 36 -13.00 -6.09 -7.34
C VAL A 36 -12.03 -6.77 -8.30
N ASP A 37 -10.99 -6.07 -8.73
CA ASP A 37 -9.99 -6.62 -9.66
C ASP A 37 -9.12 -7.68 -8.98
N ILE A 38 -8.77 -7.47 -7.71
CA ILE A 38 -7.99 -8.43 -6.93
C ILE A 38 -8.80 -9.68 -6.58
N GLU A 39 -10.07 -9.52 -6.25
CA GLU A 39 -10.99 -10.64 -6.00
C GLU A 39 -11.13 -11.55 -7.22
N LYS A 40 -11.19 -10.97 -8.42
CA LYS A 40 -11.22 -11.72 -9.69
C LYS A 40 -9.85 -12.25 -10.11
N THR A 41 -8.78 -11.53 -9.80
CA THR A 41 -7.42 -11.86 -10.26
C THR A 41 -6.40 -11.56 -9.15
N PRO A 42 -6.05 -12.55 -8.31
CA PRO A 42 -5.13 -12.36 -7.18
C PRO A 42 -3.74 -11.84 -7.59
N LYS A 43 -3.32 -12.13 -8.83
CA LYS A 43 -2.04 -11.69 -9.40
C LYS A 43 -2.12 -10.37 -10.16
N PHE A 44 -3.11 -9.52 -9.86
CA PHE A 44 -3.30 -8.24 -10.53
C PHE A 44 -1.99 -7.41 -10.50
N PRO A 45 -1.43 -7.04 -11.66
CA PRO A 45 -0.10 -6.45 -11.73
C PRO A 45 -0.12 -4.98 -11.34
N ILE A 46 1.01 -4.48 -10.82
CA ILE A 46 1.13 -3.10 -10.31
C ILE A 46 0.89 -2.04 -11.38
N LYS A 47 1.26 -2.32 -12.64
CA LYS A 47 1.02 -1.40 -13.76
C LYS A 47 -0.49 -1.21 -13.98
N ASP A 48 -1.25 -2.29 -13.96
CA ASP A 48 -2.69 -2.25 -14.14
C ASP A 48 -3.38 -1.59 -12.94
N CYS A 49 -2.81 -1.73 -11.72
CA CYS A 49 -3.26 -0.96 -10.56
C CYS A 49 -3.14 0.56 -10.79
N GLN A 50 -2.04 1.02 -11.39
CA GLN A 50 -1.85 2.44 -11.70
C GLN A 50 -2.87 2.90 -12.75
N THR A 51 -3.12 2.10 -13.78
CA THR A 51 -4.12 2.37 -14.82
C THR A 51 -5.54 2.41 -14.24
N ALA A 52 -5.90 1.49 -13.35
CA ALA A 52 -7.21 1.44 -12.71
C ALA A 52 -7.48 2.69 -11.87
N VAL A 53 -6.49 3.11 -11.07
CA VAL A 53 -6.59 4.33 -10.24
C VAL A 53 -6.64 5.59 -11.11
N LEU A 54 -5.84 5.65 -12.18
CA LEU A 54 -5.87 6.74 -13.15
C LEU A 54 -7.24 6.85 -13.80
N LYS A 55 -7.85 5.72 -14.20
CA LYS A 55 -9.19 5.68 -14.79
C LYS A 55 -10.27 6.09 -13.78
N ALA A 56 -10.13 5.72 -12.52
CA ALA A 56 -11.12 5.99 -11.48
C ALA A 56 -11.10 7.46 -11.01
N TYR A 57 -9.92 8.04 -10.82
CA TYR A 57 -9.77 9.36 -10.20
C TYR A 57 -9.14 10.42 -11.10
N GLY A 58 -8.69 10.07 -12.30
CA GLY A 58 -7.98 11.00 -13.19
C GLY A 58 -6.58 11.38 -12.69
N ILE A 59 -6.06 10.68 -11.68
CA ILE A 59 -4.79 11.02 -11.01
C ILE A 59 -3.78 9.89 -11.20
N SER A 60 -2.59 10.23 -11.68
CA SER A 60 -1.46 9.30 -11.74
C SER A 60 -0.88 9.07 -10.34
N ILE A 61 -0.77 7.81 -9.92
CA ILE A 61 -0.13 7.44 -8.65
C ILE A 61 1.25 6.81 -8.86
N SER A 62 2.13 6.96 -7.88
CA SER A 62 3.43 6.32 -7.90
C SER A 62 3.32 4.79 -7.77
N ARG A 63 4.31 4.06 -8.30
CA ARG A 63 4.39 2.60 -8.21
C ARG A 63 4.32 2.09 -6.76
N ARG A 64 4.95 2.81 -5.81
CA ARG A 64 4.91 2.48 -4.38
C ARG A 64 3.49 2.57 -3.80
N LYS A 65 2.74 3.62 -4.15
CA LYS A 65 1.34 3.77 -3.71
C LYS A 65 0.46 2.67 -4.30
N ALA A 66 0.64 2.35 -5.58
CA ALA A 66 -0.09 1.25 -6.22
C ALA A 66 0.19 -0.09 -5.53
N TYR A 67 1.44 -0.36 -5.15
CA TYR A 67 1.79 -1.56 -4.38
C TYR A 67 1.12 -1.59 -3.00
N LEU A 68 1.17 -0.50 -2.23
CA LEU A 68 0.55 -0.43 -0.91
C LEU A 68 -0.97 -0.58 -0.99
N GLY A 69 -1.62 0.10 -1.92
CA GLY A 69 -3.07 -0.03 -2.14
C GLY A 69 -3.48 -1.43 -2.58
N ARG A 70 -2.68 -2.08 -3.45
CA ARG A 70 -2.90 -3.48 -3.83
C ARG A 70 -2.78 -4.42 -2.62
N LYS A 71 -1.73 -4.26 -1.80
CA LYS A 71 -1.54 -5.06 -0.58
C LYS A 71 -2.75 -4.91 0.36
N ARG A 72 -3.16 -3.65 0.61
CA ARG A 72 -4.31 -3.33 1.46
C ARG A 72 -5.62 -3.92 0.91
N ALA A 73 -5.84 -3.88 -0.39
CA ALA A 73 -7.00 -4.49 -1.02
C ALA A 73 -6.99 -6.02 -0.94
N PHE A 74 -5.81 -6.64 -1.09
CA PHE A 74 -5.65 -8.08 -0.88
C PHE A 74 -6.02 -8.48 0.55
N GLU A 75 -5.54 -7.74 1.55
CA GLU A 75 -5.90 -7.96 2.97
C GLU A 75 -7.41 -7.79 3.23
N LYS A 76 -8.08 -6.88 2.51
CA LYS A 76 -9.54 -6.71 2.62
C LYS A 76 -10.34 -7.86 2.01
N VAL A 77 -9.82 -8.50 0.98
CA VAL A 77 -10.51 -9.60 0.27
C VAL A 77 -10.24 -10.94 0.95
N TYR A 78 -8.97 -11.21 1.31
CA TYR A 78 -8.54 -12.52 1.80
C TYR A 78 -8.25 -12.55 3.32
N GLY A 79 -8.43 -11.42 4.01
CA GLY A 79 -8.01 -11.27 5.40
C GLY A 79 -6.54 -10.94 5.53
N THR A 80 -6.12 -10.58 6.75
CA THR A 80 -4.71 -10.40 7.06
C THR A 80 -4.02 -11.75 7.16
N TRP A 81 -2.77 -11.83 6.68
CA TRP A 81 -1.92 -13.01 6.82
C TRP A 81 -1.85 -13.54 8.27
N GLU A 82 -1.89 -12.64 9.25
CA GLU A 82 -1.88 -12.97 10.68
C GLU A 82 -3.17 -13.68 11.13
N GLY A 83 -4.32 -13.33 10.57
CA GLY A 83 -5.60 -13.99 10.87
C GLY A 83 -5.65 -15.42 10.33
N SER A 84 -5.16 -15.64 9.11
CA SER A 84 -5.13 -16.98 8.51
C SER A 84 -4.18 -17.94 9.25
N PHE A 85 -3.06 -17.45 9.81
CA PHE A 85 -2.17 -18.30 10.61
C PHE A 85 -2.81 -18.74 11.94
N ALA A 86 -3.55 -17.85 12.61
CA ALA A 86 -4.23 -18.19 13.86
C ALA A 86 -5.28 -19.31 13.66
N GLU A 87 -6.03 -19.28 12.57
CA GLU A 87 -7.03 -20.31 12.24
C GLU A 87 -6.40 -21.67 11.91
N VAL A 88 -5.27 -21.69 11.20
CA VAL A 88 -4.55 -22.91 10.86
C VAL A 88 -3.96 -23.58 12.11
N HIS A 89 -3.43 -22.80 13.05
CA HIS A 89 -2.90 -23.35 14.31
C HIS A 89 -4.00 -23.96 15.18
N GLY A 90 -5.14 -23.28 15.34
CA GLY A 90 -6.27 -23.84 16.09
C GLY A 90 -6.81 -25.14 15.48
N SER A 91 -6.88 -25.21 14.15
CA SER A 91 -7.36 -26.40 13.44
C SER A 91 -6.41 -27.59 13.60
N PHE A 92 -5.10 -27.36 13.58
CA PHE A 92 -4.10 -28.43 13.75
C PHE A 92 -4.13 -29.05 15.15
N GLU A 93 -4.27 -28.23 16.19
CA GLU A 93 -4.38 -28.70 17.58
C GLU A 93 -5.63 -29.56 17.79
N THR A 94 -6.76 -29.16 17.20
CA THR A 94 -8.00 -29.96 17.26
C THR A 94 -7.90 -31.29 16.51
N LEU A 95 -7.13 -31.37 15.42
CA LEU A 95 -6.91 -32.63 14.70
C LEU A 95 -5.95 -33.55 15.45
N GLN A 96 -4.93 -33.00 16.13
CA GLN A 96 -4.01 -33.80 16.94
C GLN A 96 -4.67 -34.40 18.18
N SER A 97 -5.58 -33.68 18.84
CA SER A 97 -6.31 -34.22 19.99
C SER A 97 -7.27 -35.34 19.61
N TRP A 98 -7.90 -35.24 18.42
CA TRP A 98 -8.80 -36.27 17.89
C TRP A 98 -8.07 -37.55 17.47
N ASN A 99 -6.86 -37.44 16.92
CA ASN A 99 -6.07 -38.58 16.47
C ASN A 99 -5.35 -39.32 17.62
N ASN A 100 -5.29 -38.71 18.81
CA ASN A 100 -4.71 -39.27 20.04
C ASN A 100 -5.76 -39.71 21.07
N SER A 101 -7.06 -39.76 20.68
CA SER A 101 -8.18 -40.29 21.48
C SER A 101 -8.63 -41.64 20.92
#